data_AF-A0A944DTW6-F1
#
_entry.id   AF-A0A944DTW6-F1
#
_cell.length_a   1.000
_cell.length_b   1.000
_cell.length_c   1.000
_cell.angle_alpha   90.00
_cell.angle_beta   90.00
_cell.angle_gamma   90.00
#
_symmetry.space_group_name_H-M   'P 1'
#
loop_
_entity.id
_entity.type
_entity.pdbx_description
1 polymer ?
#
loop_
_entity_poly.entity_id
_entity_poly.type
_entity_poly.pdbx_seq_one_letter_code
_entity_poly.pdbx_strand_id
1 'polypeptide(L)'
;IYILDAHHQPVPVGVAGELYIGGEGVARGYLNQAELTAERFLSDPFVEGGRMYKSGDLGRWLPDGTIEYLGRNDFQVKIRG
;
A
#
# COMPACT_ATOMS: atom_id res chain seq x y z
N ILE A 1 4.80 5.20 -4.72
CA ILE A 1 4.07 3.91 -4.62
C ILE A 1 5.09 2.82 -4.42
N TYR A 2 4.81 1.88 -3.53
CA TYR A 2 5.67 0.73 -3.25
C TYR A 2 4.88 -0.56 -3.43
N ILE A 3 5.55 -1.64 -3.83
CA ILE A 3 5.01 -3.00 -3.79
C ILE A 3 5.94 -3.77 -2.86
N LEU A 4 5.41 -4.17 -1.70
CA LEU A 4 6.19 -4.70 -0.59
C LEU A 4 5.78 -6.13 -0.24
N ASP A 5 6.72 -6.88 0.33
CA ASP A 5 6.47 -8.18 0.94
C ASP A 5 5.93 -8.04 2.39
N ALA A 6 5.73 -9.19 3.05
CA ALA A 6 5.26 -9.26 4.44
C ALA A 6 6.23 -8.66 5.48
N HIS A 7 7.48 -8.39 5.09
CA HIS A 7 8.51 -7.76 5.91
C HIS A 7 8.71 -6.28 5.54
N HIS A 8 7.78 -5.71 4.77
CA HIS A 8 7.83 -4.33 4.26
C HIS A 8 9.07 -4.04 3.40
N GLN A 9 9.61 -5.05 2.70
CA GLN A 9 10.72 -4.89 1.77
C GLN A 9 10.22 -4.81 0.32
N PRO A 10 10.83 -3.98 -0.55
CA PRO A 10 10.47 -3.94 -1.97
C PRO A 10 10.65 -5.29 -2.65
N VAL A 11 9.65 -5.72 -3.41
CA VAL A 11 9.74 -6.95 -4.21
C VAL A 11 10.33 -6.67 -5.60
N PRO A 12 11.00 -7.64 -6.23
CA PRO A 12 11.47 -7.51 -7.62
C PRO A 12 10.34 -7.32 -8.63
N VAL A 13 10.69 -6.80 -9.82
CA VAL A 13 9.75 -6.70 -10.96
C VAL A 13 9.16 -8.07 -11.30
N GLY A 14 7.85 -8.14 -11.53
CA GLY A 14 7.11 -9.36 -11.83
C GLY A 14 6.66 -10.17 -10.61
N VAL A 15 7.15 -9.84 -9.41
CA VAL A 15 6.78 -10.51 -8.14
C VAL A 15 5.59 -9.79 -7.51
N ALA A 16 4.60 -10.56 -7.08
CA ALA A 16 3.44 -10.03 -6.38
C ALA A 16 3.80 -9.57 -4.97
N GLY A 17 3.24 -8.43 -4.56
CA GLY A 17 3.28 -7.92 -3.21
C GLY A 17 2.06 -7.04 -2.92
N GLU A 18 2.01 -6.47 -1.72
CA GLU A 18 0.96 -5.54 -1.34
C GLU A 18 1.34 -4.10 -1.70
N LEU A 19 0.37 -3.32 -2.18
CA LEU A 19 0.57 -1.96 -2.65
C LEU A 19 0.48 -0.96 -1.49
N TYR A 20 1.48 -0.09 -1.39
CA TYR A 20 1.55 0.99 -0.41
C TYR A 20 1.70 2.35 -1.10
N ILE A 21 1.06 3.36 -0.53
CA ILE A 21 1.08 4.73 -1.06
C ILE A 21 1.80 5.63 -0.05
N GLY A 22 2.94 6.19 -0.42
CA GLY A 22 3.65 7.21 0.34
C GLY A 22 3.52 8.61 -0.27
N GLY A 23 4.08 9.61 0.41
CA GLY A 23 4.17 11.00 -0.07
C GLY A 23 3.00 11.90 0.36
N GLU A 24 2.93 13.09 -0.22
CA GLU A 24 2.02 14.17 0.20
C GLU A 24 0.52 13.84 0.06
N GLY A 25 0.17 12.89 -0.81
CA GLY A 25 -1.22 12.46 -1.03
C GLY A 25 -1.78 11.54 0.07
N VAL A 26 -0.96 11.17 1.06
CA VAL A 26 -1.40 10.29 2.16
C VAL A 26 -2.26 11.08 3.15
N ALA A 27 -3.47 10.56 3.43
CA ALA A 27 -4.38 11.19 4.38
C ALA A 27 -3.82 11.21 5.81
N ARG A 28 -4.37 12.10 6.66
CA ARG A 28 -3.98 12.20 8.08
C ARG A 28 -4.35 10.95 8.89
N GLY A 29 -5.37 10.22 8.45
CA GLY A 29 -5.96 9.08 9.17
C GLY A 29 -7.47 9.04 9.03
N TYR A 30 -8.09 8.11 9.74
CA TYR A 30 -9.54 8.01 9.85
C TYR A 30 -10.06 8.84 11.04
N LEU A 31 -11.11 9.62 10.81
CA LEU A 31 -11.70 10.47 11.84
C LEU A 31 -12.23 9.59 13.00
N ASN A 32 -11.80 9.89 14.23
CA ASN A 32 -12.19 9.19 15.46
C ASN A 32 -11.91 7.68 15.48
N GLN A 33 -10.99 7.20 14.64
CA GLN A 33 -10.61 5.78 14.58
C GLN A 33 -9.09 5.64 14.66
N ALA A 34 -8.54 5.90 15.84
CA ALA A 34 -7.09 5.92 16.07
C ALA A 34 -6.43 4.55 15.83
N GLU A 35 -7.07 3.46 16.28
CA GLU A 35 -6.54 2.11 16.10
C GLU A 35 -6.45 1.72 14.62
N LEU A 36 -7.54 1.90 13.87
CA LEU A 36 -7.54 1.64 12.42
C LEU A 36 -6.56 2.57 11.68
N THR A 37 -6.40 3.81 12.15
CA THR A 37 -5.39 4.73 11.61
C THR A 37 -3.99 4.16 11.81
N ALA A 38 -3.65 3.70 13.02
CA ALA A 38 -2.34 3.12 13.29
C ALA A 38 -2.09 1.82 12.50
N GLU A 39 -3.14 1.04 12.22
CA GLU A 39 -3.05 -0.18 11.41
C GLU A 39 -2.78 0.13 9.92
N ARG A 40 -3.43 1.15 9.36
CA ARG A 40 -3.38 1.45 7.91
C ARG A 40 -2.36 2.51 7.53
N PHE A 41 -1.99 3.39 8.44
CA PHE A 41 -1.08 4.50 8.19
C PHE A 41 0.24 4.29 8.95
N LEU A 42 1.19 3.67 8.27
CA LEU A 42 2.46 3.22 8.83
C LEU A 42 3.57 4.25 8.61
N SER A 43 4.63 4.18 9.42
CA SER A 43 5.88 4.90 9.15
C SER A 43 6.49 4.41 7.84
N ASP A 44 6.94 5.34 6.99
CA ASP A 44 7.61 5.02 5.74
C ASP A 44 9.11 4.77 6.00
N PRO A 45 9.64 3.56 5.80
CA PRO A 45 11.05 3.27 6.03
C PRO A 45 11.97 3.83 4.93
N PHE A 46 11.42 4.31 3.82
CA PHE A 46 12.16 4.81 2.65
C PHE A 46 12.31 6.33 2.64
N VAL A 47 11.56 7.04 3.50
CA VAL A 47 11.56 8.50 3.60
C VAL A 47 11.58 8.89 5.08
N GLU A 48 12.61 9.60 5.52
CA GLU A 48 12.72 10.05 6.91
C GLU A 48 11.52 10.94 7.29
N GLY A 49 10.85 10.59 8.40
CA GLY A 49 9.61 11.27 8.84
C GLY A 49 8.41 11.03 7.93
N GLY A 50 8.54 10.18 6.91
CA GLY A 50 7.50 9.83 5.96
C GLY A 50 6.42 8.92 6.54
N ARG A 51 5.29 8.87 5.85
CA ARG A 51 4.15 8.00 6.16
C ARG A 51 3.68 7.32 4.90
N MET A 52 3.27 6.07 5.03
CA MET A 52 2.67 5.30 3.94
C MET A 52 1.31 4.71 4.35
N TYR A 53 0.41 4.62 3.39
CA TYR A 53 -0.90 3.99 3.53
C TYR A 53 -0.87 2.57 2.98
N LYS A 54 -1.28 1.59 3.81
CA LYS A 54 -1.47 0.19 3.46
C LYS A 54 -2.83 0.01 2.79
N SER A 55 -2.81 -0.21 1.47
CA SER A 55 -4.03 -0.20 0.66
C SER A 55 -4.89 -1.46 0.81
N GLY A 56 -4.29 -2.61 1.14
CA GLY A 56 -4.93 -3.93 1.02
C GLY A 56 -5.03 -4.44 -0.42
N ASP A 57 -4.46 -3.74 -1.41
CA ASP A 57 -4.43 -4.16 -2.80
C ASP A 57 -3.16 -4.97 -3.11
N LEU A 58 -3.31 -6.05 -3.87
CA LEU A 58 -2.19 -6.85 -4.39
C LEU A 58 -1.85 -6.40 -5.81
N GLY A 59 -0.55 -6.33 -6.09
CA GLY A 59 -0.06 -5.96 -7.41
C GLY A 59 1.38 -6.39 -7.65
N ARG A 60 1.86 -6.15 -8.87
CA ARG A 60 3.27 -6.31 -9.23
C ARG A 60 3.69 -5.26 -10.26
N TRP A 61 4.97 -4.92 -10.23
CA TRP A 61 5.56 -4.12 -11.30
C TRP A 61 5.71 -4.95 -12.56
N LEU A 62 5.35 -4.36 -13.69
CA LEU A 62 5.67 -4.88 -15.01
C LEU A 62 7.01 -4.30 -15.49
N PRO A 63 7.70 -4.95 -16.44
CA PRO A 63 8.99 -4.48 -16.95
C PRO A 63 8.98 -3.07 -17.57
N ASP A 64 7.81 -2.60 -18.00
CA ASP A 64 7.61 -1.24 -18.55
C ASP A 64 7.40 -0.16 -17.46
N GLY A 65 7.43 -0.55 -16.19
CA GLY A 65 7.22 0.35 -15.05
C GLY A 65 5.76 0.60 -14.69
N THR A 66 4.82 -0.07 -15.35
CA THR A 66 3.40 -0.04 -14.95
C THR A 66 3.11 -1.06 -13.84
N ILE A 67 1.96 -0.92 -13.18
CA ILE A 67 1.51 -1.86 -12.13
C ILE A 67 0.36 -2.70 -12.67
N GLU A 68 0.50 -4.01 -12.59
CA GLU A 68 -0.62 -4.93 -12.78
C GLU A 68 -1.33 -5.14 -11.44
N TYR A 69 -2.65 -4.92 -11.42
CA TYR A 69 -3.50 -5.17 -10.27
C TYR A 69 -3.92 -6.64 -10.21
N LEU A 70 -3.76 -7.27 -9.06
CA LEU A 70 -3.99 -8.71 -8.87
C LEU A 70 -5.18 -9.02 -7.95
N GLY A 71 -5.73 -8.01 -7.26
CA GLY A 71 -6.90 -8.17 -6.40
C GLY A 71 -6.70 -7.58 -5.01
N ARG A 72 -7.43 -8.12 -4.04
CA ARG A 72 -7.45 -7.70 -2.64
C ARG A 72 -6.75 -8.73 -1.76
N ASN A 73 -6.07 -8.25 -0.73
CA ASN A 73 -5.53 -9.06 0.36
C ASN A 73 -6.54 -9.19 1.53
N ASP A 74 -7.74 -8.62 1.38
CA ASP A 74 -8.80 -8.65 2.38
C ASP A 74 -10.18 -8.86 1.75
N PHE A 75 -11.22 -8.74 2.58
CA PHE A 75 -12.62 -8.97 2.18
C PHE A 75 -13.32 -7.73 1.61
N GLN A 76 -12.60 -6.63 1.39
CA GLN A 76 -13.22 -5.45 0.79
C GLN A 76 -13.60 -5.75 -0.66
N VAL A 77 -14.85 -5.48 -1.02
CA VAL A 77 -15.36 -5.63 -2.40
C VAL A 77 -15.71 -4.25 -2.97
N LYS A 78 -15.44 -4.06 -4.26
CA LYS A 78 -15.95 -2.91 -5.02
C LYS A 78 -17.17 -3.35 -5.82
N ILE A 79 -18.30 -2.67 -5.60
CA ILE A 79 -19.56 -2.95 -6.31
C ILE A 79 -19.97 -1.67 -7.03
N ARG A 80 -19.70 -1.63 -8.34
CA ARG A 80 -20.04 -0.51 -9.23
C ARG A 80 -19.41 0.84 -8.83
N GLY A 81 -18.17 0.80 -8.33
CA GLY A 81 -17.42 1.95 -7.79
C GLY A 81 -16.90 1.65 -6.40
#